data_AF-A0A2D5AE83-F1
#
_entry.id   AF-A0A2D5AE83-F1
#
_cell.length_a   1.000
_cell.length_b   1.000
_cell.length_c   1.000
_cell.angle_alpha   90.00
_cell.angle_beta   90.00
_cell.angle_gamma   90.00
#
_symmetry.space_group_name_H-M   'P 1'
#
loop_
_entity.id
_entity.type
_entity.pdbx_description
1 polymer ?
#
loop_
_entity_poly.entity_id
_entity_poly.type
_entity_poly.pdbx_seq_one_letter_code
_entity_poly.pdbx_strand_id
1 'polypeptide(L)'
;MDAMKLFGFLRRSKSEDQAPRGNRTLTPAELAAREAQQEAQTEAARAKAAKAAAANNPNRLRTSEEFRTEQRDKKERRRKRRADNQIGGLIREVLSGEILAREALVRQVPFLLFASLLTILYLGLGYQTERILRDKQRTLDKLEEATAEEKTLRSDFESQLQQSRLARSTAELGLEQPTEPPTLLPANE
;
A
#
# COMPACT_ATOMS: atom_id res chain seq x y z
N MET A 1 -9.99 -3.02 5.97
CA MET A 1 -9.22 -1.97 6.66
C MET A 1 -7.77 -2.46 6.64
N ASP A 2 -6.78 -1.84 6.03
CA ASP A 2 -6.69 -0.57 5.35
C ASP A 2 -5.58 -0.66 4.32
N ALA A 3 -5.88 -0.18 3.13
CA ALA A 3 -4.88 0.27 2.18
C ALA A 3 -4.35 1.63 2.67
N MET A 4 -3.33 1.65 3.54
CA MET A 4 -2.55 2.87 3.79
C MET A 4 -1.24 2.60 4.55
N LYS A 5 -0.21 2.07 3.87
CA LYS A 5 1.20 2.30 4.24
C LYS A 5 2.03 2.59 2.99
N LEU A 6 1.65 3.71 2.36
CA LEU A 6 2.56 4.53 1.56
C LEU A 6 3.64 5.08 2.51
N PHE A 7 4.87 5.24 2.03
CA PHE A 7 6.12 5.64 2.73
C PHE A 7 6.97 4.48 3.27
N GLY A 8 7.68 3.83 2.34
CA GLY A 8 8.90 3.07 2.60
C GLY A 8 10.02 4.01 3.06
N PHE A 9 10.03 4.28 4.36
CA PHE A 9 11.11 4.91 5.11
C PHE A 9 12.23 3.88 5.35
N LEU A 10 13.10 3.65 4.38
CA LEU A 10 14.36 2.91 4.57
C LEU A 10 15.54 3.68 3.95
N ARG A 11 15.80 4.88 4.48
CA ARG A 11 17.17 5.43 4.48
C ARG A 11 17.96 4.66 5.54
N ARG A 12 18.49 3.49 5.17
CA ARG A 12 19.43 2.75 6.03
C ARG A 12 20.75 3.51 6.06
N SER A 13 21.07 4.00 7.25
CA SER A 13 22.31 4.68 7.62
C SER A 13 23.53 3.86 7.19
N LYS A 14 24.35 4.47 6.36
CA LYS A 14 25.73 4.05 6.07
C LYS A 14 26.51 4.15 7.39
N SER A 15 26.81 3.01 7.98
CA SER A 15 27.70 2.91 9.13
C SER A 15 29.09 3.39 8.71
N GLU A 16 29.54 4.45 9.39
CA GLU A 16 30.90 4.94 9.39
C GLU A 16 31.83 3.85 9.93
N ASP A 17 32.69 3.30 9.07
CA ASP A 17 33.88 2.60 9.54
C ASP A 17 34.97 3.65 9.78
N GLN A 18 35.27 3.86 11.06
CA GLN A 18 36.32 4.75 11.55
C GLN A 18 37.69 4.22 11.13
N ALA A 19 38.44 5.04 10.40
CA ALA A 19 39.83 4.76 10.05
C ALA A 19 40.76 5.05 11.27
N PRO A 20 41.60 4.11 11.71
CA PRO A 20 42.71 4.44 12.60
C PRO A 20 43.93 4.91 11.78
N ARG A 21 44.50 6.04 12.23
CA ARG A 21 45.76 6.61 11.74
C ARG A 21 46.96 5.73 12.11
N GLY A 22 47.80 5.44 11.14
CA GLY A 22 49.12 4.85 11.34
C GLY A 22 49.63 4.19 10.05
N ASN A 23 50.95 4.24 9.83
CA ASN A 23 51.59 3.57 8.69
C ASN A 23 51.44 2.05 8.81
N ARG A 24 50.29 1.50 8.39
CA ARG A 24 50.12 0.07 8.14
C ARG A 24 50.45 -0.20 6.68
N THR A 25 51.33 -1.16 6.44
CA THR A 25 51.42 -1.80 5.14
C THR A 25 50.05 -2.40 4.81
N LEU A 26 49.58 -2.18 3.59
CA LEU A 26 48.29 -2.69 3.10
C LEU A 26 48.19 -4.16 3.46
N THR A 27 47.07 -4.56 4.07
CA THR A 27 46.84 -5.98 4.35
C THR A 27 46.76 -6.74 3.01
N PRO A 28 47.21 -8.01 2.94
CA PRO A 28 47.27 -8.75 1.68
C PRO A 28 45.89 -8.87 0.98
N ALA A 29 44.80 -8.81 1.76
CA ALA A 29 43.43 -8.80 1.25
C ALA A 29 43.05 -7.47 0.55
N GLU A 30 43.51 -6.33 1.06
CA GLU A 30 43.23 -5.01 0.47
C GLU A 30 44.03 -4.76 -0.82
N LEU A 31 45.24 -5.32 -0.92
CA LEU A 31 46.03 -5.33 -2.15
C LEU A 31 45.34 -6.14 -3.25
N ALA A 32 44.89 -7.36 -2.94
CA ALA A 32 44.17 -8.20 -3.90
C ALA A 32 42.84 -7.56 -4.38
N ALA A 33 42.10 -6.90 -3.48
CA ALA A 33 40.88 -6.19 -3.84
C ALA A 33 41.15 -4.98 -4.75
N ARG A 34 42.26 -4.27 -4.52
CA ARG A 34 42.66 -3.12 -5.34
C ARG A 34 43.21 -3.56 -6.70
N GLU A 35 43.93 -4.67 -6.75
CA GLU A 35 44.38 -5.32 -7.99
C GLU A 35 43.18 -5.79 -8.80
N ALA A 36 42.21 -6.51 -8.21
CA ALA A 36 40.99 -6.91 -8.88
C ALA A 36 40.17 -5.72 -9.41
N GLN A 37 40.12 -4.61 -8.65
CA GLN A 37 39.47 -3.37 -9.12
C GLN A 37 40.25 -2.69 -10.25
N GLN A 38 41.58 -2.71 -10.21
CA GLN A 38 42.43 -2.18 -11.28
C GLN A 38 42.36 -3.04 -12.54
N GLU A 39 42.32 -4.36 -12.40
CA GLU A 39 42.08 -5.31 -13.50
C GLU A 39 40.70 -5.08 -14.10
N ALA A 40 39.63 -5.00 -13.31
CA ALA A 40 38.29 -4.70 -13.81
C ALA A 40 38.20 -3.31 -14.47
N GLN A 41 38.88 -2.30 -13.93
CA GLN A 41 38.90 -0.96 -14.51
C GLN A 41 39.73 -0.91 -15.80
N THR A 42 40.86 -1.64 -15.87
CA THR A 42 41.68 -1.72 -17.08
C THR A 42 41.00 -2.55 -18.16
N GLU A 43 40.28 -3.62 -17.81
CA GLU A 43 39.44 -4.38 -18.73
C GLU A 43 38.25 -3.56 -19.23
N ALA A 44 37.55 -2.83 -18.35
CA ALA A 44 36.48 -1.93 -18.75
C ALA A 44 36.98 -0.74 -19.59
N ALA A 45 38.16 -0.20 -19.27
CA ALA A 45 38.82 0.85 -20.05
C ALA A 45 39.32 0.31 -21.39
N ARG A 46 39.88 -0.91 -21.46
CA ARG A 46 40.27 -1.60 -22.70
C ARG A 46 39.05 -1.95 -23.55
N ALA A 47 37.93 -2.37 -22.95
CA ALA A 47 36.69 -2.63 -23.66
C ALA A 47 36.06 -1.35 -24.20
N LYS A 48 36.08 -0.25 -23.43
CA LYS A 48 35.64 1.08 -23.90
C LYS A 48 36.59 1.64 -24.97
N ALA A 49 37.89 1.47 -24.81
CA ALA A 49 38.91 1.89 -25.79
C ALA A 49 38.86 1.05 -27.07
N ALA A 50 38.59 -0.26 -26.98
CA ALA A 50 38.35 -1.13 -28.13
C ALA A 50 37.06 -0.76 -28.85
N LYS A 51 35.98 -0.44 -28.10
CA LYS A 51 34.73 0.10 -28.68
C LYS A 51 34.94 1.46 -29.35
N ALA A 52 35.77 2.33 -28.79
CA ALA A 52 36.10 3.64 -29.34
C ALA A 52 37.05 3.55 -30.56
N ALA A 53 38.07 2.69 -30.52
CA ALA A 53 38.98 2.43 -31.64
C ALA A 53 38.23 1.80 -32.82
N ALA A 54 37.27 0.92 -32.53
CA ALA A 54 36.43 0.28 -33.54
C ALA A 54 35.30 1.21 -34.08
N ALA A 55 35.16 2.43 -33.56
CA ALA A 55 34.25 3.47 -34.07
C ALA A 55 34.89 4.34 -35.17
N ASN A 56 36.23 4.31 -35.33
CA ASN A 56 36.97 5.15 -36.28
C ASN A 56 37.16 4.54 -37.68
N ASN A 57 36.47 3.43 -38.01
CA ASN A 57 36.53 2.85 -39.36
C ASN A 57 35.37 3.40 -40.22
N PRO A 58 35.65 4.12 -41.31
CA PRO A 58 34.61 4.76 -42.14
C PRO A 58 33.66 3.75 -42.84
N ASN A 59 33.98 2.45 -42.86
CA ASN A 59 33.17 1.43 -43.54
C ASN A 59 32.39 0.46 -42.63
N ARG A 60 32.39 0.66 -41.30
CA ARG A 60 31.68 -0.23 -40.36
C ARG A 60 30.17 0.06 -40.24
N LEU A 61 29.71 1.17 -40.81
CA LEU A 61 28.34 1.69 -40.69
C LEU A 61 27.27 0.90 -41.48
N ARG A 62 27.64 -0.07 -42.33
CA ARG A 62 26.71 -0.69 -43.29
C ARG A 62 26.41 -2.17 -43.07
N THR A 63 27.27 -2.93 -42.40
CA THR A 63 27.13 -4.40 -42.26
C THR A 63 27.20 -4.93 -40.83
N SER A 64 27.50 -4.09 -39.84
CA SER A 64 27.57 -4.53 -38.44
C SER A 64 26.17 -4.68 -37.84
N GLU A 65 25.97 -5.77 -37.10
CA GLU A 65 24.71 -6.05 -36.40
C GLU A 65 24.35 -4.94 -35.40
N GLU A 66 25.37 -4.30 -34.80
CA GLU A 66 25.24 -3.16 -33.88
C GLU A 66 24.54 -1.95 -34.52
N PHE A 67 24.84 -1.60 -35.78
CA PHE A 67 24.15 -0.49 -36.46
C PHE A 67 22.70 -0.85 -36.80
N ARG A 68 22.41 -2.13 -37.10
CA ARG A 68 21.05 -2.60 -37.35
C ARG A 68 20.22 -2.64 -36.08
N THR A 69 20.80 -3.01 -34.95
CA THR A 69 20.14 -2.97 -33.63
C THR A 69 19.90 -1.53 -33.19
N GLU A 70 20.88 -0.63 -33.32
CA GLU A 70 20.69 0.79 -33.01
C GLU A 70 19.61 1.45 -33.87
N GLN A 71 19.55 1.14 -35.17
CA GLN A 71 18.49 1.65 -36.02
C GLN A 71 17.12 1.05 -35.70
N ARG A 72 17.05 -0.24 -35.33
CA ARG A 72 15.83 -0.89 -34.85
C ARG A 72 15.35 -0.26 -33.55
N ASP A 73 16.23 -0.05 -32.58
CA ASP A 73 15.93 0.58 -31.30
C ASP A 73 15.48 2.03 -31.48
N LYS A 74 16.13 2.78 -32.37
CA LYS A 74 15.73 4.15 -32.71
C LYS A 74 14.36 4.18 -33.40
N LYS A 75 14.05 3.22 -34.27
CA LYS A 75 12.75 3.10 -34.94
C LYS A 75 11.64 2.69 -33.96
N GLU A 76 11.91 1.76 -33.04
CA GLU A 76 10.99 1.37 -31.98
C GLU A 76 10.72 2.51 -31.00
N ARG A 77 11.76 3.23 -30.56
CA ARG A 77 11.60 4.41 -29.71
C ARG A 77 10.74 5.49 -30.36
N ARG A 78 10.89 5.73 -31.67
CA ARG A 78 10.03 6.66 -32.43
C ARG A 78 8.60 6.15 -32.57
N ARG A 79 8.39 4.84 -32.73
CA ARG A 79 7.05 4.24 -32.77
C ARG A 79 6.34 4.34 -31.41
N LYS A 80 7.05 4.04 -30.31
CA LYS A 80 6.52 4.18 -28.95
C LYS A 80 6.14 5.62 -28.64
N ARG A 81 6.98 6.60 -28.98
CA ARG A 81 6.66 8.04 -28.83
C ARG A 81 5.47 8.49 -29.68
N ARG A 82 5.30 7.95 -30.88
CA ARG A 82 4.14 8.25 -31.74
C ARG A 82 2.86 7.63 -31.21
N ALA A 83 2.92 6.40 -30.70
CA ALA A 83 1.78 5.73 -30.07
C ALA A 83 1.35 6.45 -28.79
N ASP A 84 2.30 6.89 -27.97
CA ASP A 84 2.05 7.68 -26.76
C ASP A 84 1.41 9.05 -27.08
N ASN A 85 1.93 9.74 -28.12
CA ASN A 85 1.36 11.00 -28.60
C ASN A 85 0.01 10.84 -29.32
N GLN A 86 -0.33 9.66 -29.83
CA GLN A 86 -1.63 9.39 -30.47
C GLN A 86 -2.75 9.35 -29.43
N ILE A 87 -2.50 8.79 -28.24
CA ILE A 87 -3.48 8.77 -27.14
C ILE A 87 -3.75 10.19 -26.64
N GLY A 88 -2.70 11.00 -26.47
CA GLY A 88 -2.85 12.42 -26.10
C GLY A 88 -3.60 13.24 -27.15
N GLY A 89 -3.38 12.97 -28.44
CA GLY A 89 -4.11 13.59 -29.54
C GLY A 89 -5.61 13.27 -29.51
N LEU A 90 -5.96 12.01 -29.29
CA LEU A 90 -7.34 11.55 -29.19
C LEU A 90 -8.06 12.17 -27.97
N ILE A 91 -7.42 12.24 -26.81
CA ILE A 91 -7.99 12.89 -25.62
C ILE A 91 -8.25 14.36 -25.90
N ARG A 92 -7.32 15.06 -26.58
CA ARG A 92 -7.50 16.46 -26.98
C ARG A 92 -8.65 16.64 -27.96
N GLU A 93 -8.84 15.71 -28.90
CA GLU A 93 -9.93 15.71 -29.89
C GLU A 93 -11.31 15.44 -29.26
N VAL A 94 -11.36 14.59 -28.22
CA VAL A 94 -12.56 14.40 -27.39
C VAL A 94 -12.86 15.68 -26.60
N LEU A 95 -11.85 16.27 -25.96
CA LEU A 95 -12.00 17.45 -25.11
C LEU A 95 -12.30 18.74 -25.90
N SER A 96 -11.79 18.86 -27.13
CA SER A 96 -12.10 19.95 -28.05
C SER A 96 -13.47 19.80 -28.71
N GLY A 97 -14.14 18.66 -28.53
CA GLY A 97 -15.49 18.39 -29.07
C GLY A 97 -15.52 18.11 -30.57
N GLU A 98 -14.36 17.97 -31.23
CA GLU A 98 -14.29 17.70 -32.67
C GLU A 98 -14.83 16.30 -33.02
N ILE A 99 -14.67 15.34 -32.10
CA ILE A 99 -15.34 14.03 -32.18
C ILE A 99 -16.85 14.17 -32.04
N LEU A 100 -17.32 15.09 -31.19
CA LEU A 100 -18.74 15.31 -30.95
C LEU A 100 -19.44 16.01 -32.14
N ALA A 101 -18.68 16.77 -32.93
CA ALA A 101 -19.15 17.43 -34.15
C ALA A 101 -19.36 16.48 -35.35
N ARG A 102 -18.95 15.21 -35.27
CA ARG A 102 -19.27 14.22 -36.29
C ARG A 102 -20.78 13.98 -36.32
N GLU A 103 -21.38 14.12 -37.49
CA GLU A 103 -22.82 14.03 -37.73
C GLU A 103 -23.47 12.74 -37.18
N ALA A 104 -22.73 11.62 -37.21
CA ALA A 104 -23.16 10.35 -36.62
C ALA A 104 -23.23 10.36 -35.07
N LEU A 105 -22.33 11.10 -34.41
CA LEU A 105 -22.29 11.22 -32.95
C LEU A 105 -23.23 12.32 -32.44
N VAL A 106 -23.40 13.41 -33.20
CA VAL A 106 -24.40 14.46 -32.90
C VAL A 106 -25.80 13.85 -32.75
N ARG A 107 -26.15 12.90 -33.62
CA ARG A 107 -27.44 12.18 -33.57
C ARG A 107 -27.61 11.32 -32.30
N GLN A 108 -26.53 10.93 -31.63
CA GLN A 108 -26.54 10.13 -30.39
C GLN A 108 -26.30 10.96 -29.12
N VAL A 109 -26.16 12.28 -29.21
CA VAL A 109 -26.00 13.19 -28.07
C VAL A 109 -26.99 12.93 -26.92
N PRO A 110 -28.31 12.77 -27.15
CA PRO A 110 -29.24 12.51 -26.03
C PRO A 110 -28.94 11.21 -25.28
N PHE A 111 -28.47 10.17 -25.98
CA PHE A 111 -28.06 8.92 -25.35
C PHE A 111 -26.76 9.06 -24.54
N LEU A 112 -25.79 9.83 -25.05
CA LEU A 112 -24.55 10.10 -24.32
C LEU A 112 -24.80 10.93 -23.05
N LEU A 113 -25.69 11.92 -23.10
CA LEU A 113 -26.11 12.68 -21.92
C LEU A 113 -26.83 11.80 -20.91
N PHE A 114 -27.69 10.89 -21.36
CA PHE A 114 -28.32 9.90 -20.48
C PHE A 114 -27.26 9.00 -19.79
N ALA A 115 -26.29 8.50 -20.54
CA ALA A 115 -25.21 7.68 -20.00
C ALA A 115 -24.31 8.47 -19.03
N SER A 116 -23.99 9.74 -19.33
CA SER A 116 -23.21 10.58 -18.42
C SER A 116 -23.97 10.86 -17.12
N LEU A 117 -25.27 11.14 -17.21
CA LEU A 117 -26.14 11.30 -16.04
C LEU A 117 -26.14 10.02 -15.19
N LEU A 118 -26.29 8.86 -15.83
CA LEU A 118 -26.23 7.56 -15.15
C LEU A 118 -24.88 7.33 -14.48
N THR A 119 -23.79 7.77 -15.12
CA THR A 119 -22.43 7.69 -14.57
C THR A 119 -22.29 8.57 -13.33
N ILE A 120 -22.76 9.82 -13.37
CA ILE A 120 -22.75 10.72 -12.21
C ILE A 120 -23.59 10.14 -11.06
N LEU A 121 -24.77 9.60 -11.38
CA LEU A 121 -25.63 8.96 -10.39
C LEU A 121 -24.97 7.73 -9.75
N TYR A 122 -24.30 6.91 -10.56
CA TYR A 122 -23.54 5.75 -10.10
C TYR A 122 -22.40 6.15 -9.15
N LEU A 123 -21.64 7.19 -9.50
CA LEU A 123 -20.59 7.75 -8.63
C LEU A 123 -21.18 8.25 -7.30
N GLY A 124 -22.30 8.98 -7.35
CA GLY A 124 -22.99 9.47 -6.16
C GLY A 124 -23.42 8.33 -5.23
N LEU A 125 -23.94 7.25 -5.79
CA LEU A 125 -24.35 6.07 -5.04
C LEU A 125 -23.15 5.34 -4.40
N GLY A 126 -22.01 5.29 -5.11
CA GLY A 126 -20.75 4.78 -4.59
C GLY A 126 -20.27 5.56 -3.37
N TYR A 127 -20.30 6.89 -3.44
CA TYR A 127 -19.89 7.76 -2.32
C TYR A 127 -20.78 7.58 -1.09
N GLN A 128 -22.10 7.47 -1.29
CA GLN A 128 -23.04 7.23 -0.20
C GLN A 128 -22.79 5.88 0.49
N THR A 129 -22.47 4.84 -0.29
CA THR A 129 -22.17 3.50 0.23
C THR A 129 -20.93 3.51 1.11
N GLU A 130 -19.87 4.22 0.70
CA GLU A 130 -18.64 4.34 1.49
C GLU A 130 -18.89 5.03 2.84
N ARG A 131 -19.72 6.08 2.85
CA ARG A 131 -20.11 6.75 4.09
C ARG A 131 -20.88 5.81 5.02
N ILE A 132 -21.90 5.12 4.51
CA ILE A 132 -22.70 4.17 5.29
C ILE A 132 -21.81 3.05 5.84
N LEU A 133 -20.85 2.56 5.06
CA LEU A 133 -19.93 1.51 5.49
C LEU A 133 -19.06 1.96 6.66
N ARG A 134 -18.52 3.18 6.61
CA ARG A 134 -17.75 3.76 7.72
C ARG A 134 -18.59 3.97 8.97
N ASP A 135 -19.81 4.49 8.82
CA ASP A 135 -20.71 4.73 9.94
C ASP A 135 -21.16 3.41 10.59
N LYS A 136 -21.38 2.37 9.79
CA LYS A 136 -21.66 1.02 10.27
C LYS A 136 -20.52 0.48 11.12
N GLN A 137 -19.27 0.59 10.65
CA GLN A 137 -18.09 0.14 11.39
C GLN A 137 -17.99 0.85 12.75
N ARG A 138 -18.07 2.19 12.76
CA ARG A 138 -18.07 2.98 14.01
C ARG A 138 -19.19 2.59 14.97
N THR A 139 -20.36 2.24 14.44
CA THR A 139 -21.51 1.82 15.26
C THR A 139 -21.28 0.43 15.86
N LEU A 140 -20.69 -0.49 15.10
CA LEU A 140 -20.32 -1.82 15.61
C LEU A 140 -19.27 -1.72 16.71
N ASP A 141 -18.24 -0.89 16.53
CA ASP A 141 -17.20 -0.70 17.55
C ASP A 141 -17.81 -0.16 18.86
N LYS A 142 -18.72 0.81 18.76
CA LYS A 142 -19.46 1.34 19.93
C LYS A 142 -20.35 0.29 20.60
N LEU A 143 -20.97 -0.58 19.80
CA LEU A 143 -21.82 -1.66 20.32
C LEU A 143 -20.98 -2.70 21.05
N GLU A 144 -19.80 -3.03 20.53
CA GLU A 144 -18.85 -3.94 21.15
C GLU A 144 -18.36 -3.38 22.49
N GLU A 145 -17.96 -2.11 22.52
CA GLU A 145 -17.53 -1.42 23.74
C GLU A 145 -18.64 -1.42 24.80
N ALA A 146 -19.86 -0.99 24.43
CA ALA A 146 -21.00 -0.98 25.36
C ALA A 146 -21.35 -2.38 25.90
N THR A 147 -21.18 -3.41 25.08
CA THR A 147 -21.39 -4.80 25.51
C THR A 147 -20.29 -5.28 26.46
N ALA A 148 -19.05 -4.82 26.26
CA ALA A 148 -17.95 -5.12 27.16
C ALA A 148 -18.12 -4.43 28.53
N GLU A 149 -18.57 -3.17 28.52
CA GLU A 149 -18.93 -2.43 29.74
C GLU A 149 -20.05 -3.14 30.52
N GLU A 150 -21.14 -3.55 29.86
CA GLU A 150 -22.24 -4.29 30.50
C GLU A 150 -21.75 -5.58 31.15
N LYS A 151 -20.97 -6.38 30.41
CA LYS A 151 -20.40 -7.63 30.95
C LYS A 151 -19.51 -7.39 32.16
N THR A 152 -18.74 -6.31 32.16
CA THR A 152 -17.84 -5.96 33.26
C THR A 152 -18.64 -5.55 34.49
N LEU A 153 -19.60 -4.63 34.34
CA LEU A 153 -20.48 -4.18 35.43
C LEU A 153 -21.28 -5.34 36.01
N ARG A 154 -21.80 -6.22 35.14
CA ARG A 154 -22.52 -7.41 35.55
C ARG A 154 -21.62 -8.36 36.33
N SER A 155 -20.41 -8.62 35.85
CA SER A 155 -19.43 -9.45 36.56
C SER A 155 -19.10 -8.88 37.94
N ASP A 156 -18.94 -7.57 38.05
CA ASP A 156 -18.67 -6.90 39.33
C ASP A 156 -19.87 -7.04 40.29
N PHE A 157 -21.09 -6.87 39.80
CA PHE A 157 -22.31 -7.05 40.59
C PHE A 157 -22.51 -8.51 41.03
N GLU A 158 -22.33 -9.47 40.12
CA GLU A 158 -22.37 -10.90 40.43
C GLU A 158 -21.30 -11.27 41.47
N SER A 159 -20.11 -10.66 41.40
CA SER A 159 -19.06 -10.85 42.39
C SER A 159 -19.47 -10.35 43.77
N GLN A 160 -20.15 -9.21 43.87
CA GLN A 160 -20.69 -8.70 45.14
C GLN A 160 -21.80 -9.61 45.70
N LEU A 161 -22.64 -10.20 44.84
CA LEU A 161 -23.69 -11.13 45.23
C LEU A 161 -23.19 -12.52 45.65
N GLN A 162 -21.90 -12.85 45.44
CA GLN A 162 -21.36 -14.13 45.85
C GLN A 162 -21.57 -14.34 47.35
N GLN A 163 -22.13 -15.49 47.72
CA GLN A 163 -22.50 -15.82 49.11
C GLN A 163 -21.35 -15.61 50.11
N SER A 164 -20.11 -15.92 49.72
CA SER A 164 -18.92 -15.73 50.55
C SER A 164 -18.57 -14.24 50.78
N ARG A 165 -18.77 -13.37 49.79
CA ARG A 165 -18.56 -11.93 49.93
C ARG A 165 -19.73 -11.28 50.64
N LEU A 166 -20.96 -11.66 50.31
CA LEU A 166 -22.19 -11.21 50.95
C LEU A 166 -22.20 -11.56 52.44
N ALA A 167 -21.82 -12.78 52.83
CA ALA A 167 -21.73 -13.18 54.23
C ALA A 167 -20.71 -12.32 54.99
N ARG A 168 -19.56 -12.01 54.38
CA ARG A 168 -18.55 -11.13 54.99
C ARG A 168 -19.04 -9.69 55.13
N SER A 169 -19.67 -9.12 54.11
CA SER A 169 -20.17 -7.74 54.16
C SER A 169 -21.33 -7.57 55.13
N THR A 170 -22.14 -8.62 55.31
CA THR A 170 -23.34 -8.57 56.16
C THR A 170 -23.04 -9.02 57.60
N ALA A 171 -21.88 -9.64 57.86
CA ALA A 171 -21.43 -9.97 59.21
C ALA A 171 -21.23 -8.74 60.10
N GLU A 172 -20.82 -7.60 59.52
CA GLU A 172 -20.73 -6.31 60.26
C GLU A 172 -22.09 -5.81 60.74
N LEU A 173 -23.17 -6.23 60.08
CA LEU A 173 -24.56 -5.92 60.44
C LEU A 173 -25.16 -6.97 61.39
N GLY A 174 -24.40 -7.99 61.78
CA GLY A 174 -24.85 -9.08 62.66
C GLY A 174 -25.83 -10.06 62.03
N LEU A 175 -25.92 -10.08 60.70
CA LEU A 175 -26.82 -10.97 59.95
C LEU A 175 -26.06 -12.23 59.50
N GLU A 176 -26.63 -13.41 59.75
CA GLU A 176 -26.05 -14.70 59.36
C GLU A 176 -26.83 -15.37 58.22
N GLN A 177 -26.12 -16.12 57.37
CA GLN A 177 -26.73 -16.83 56.26
C GLN A 177 -27.42 -18.12 56.75
N PRO A 178 -28.68 -18.39 56.36
CA PRO A 178 -29.35 -19.64 56.71
C PRO A 178 -28.65 -20.85 56.06
N THR A 179 -28.20 -21.79 56.88
CA THR A 179 -27.53 -23.03 56.44
C THR A 179 -28.53 -24.12 56.05
N GLU A 180 -29.74 -24.06 56.60
CA GLU A 180 -30.80 -25.03 56.35
C GLU A 180 -31.80 -24.50 55.30
N PRO A 181 -32.29 -25.38 54.41
CA PRO A 181 -33.31 -25.00 53.43
C PRO A 181 -34.64 -24.67 54.11
N PRO A 182 -35.43 -23.71 53.58
CA PRO A 182 -36.70 -23.31 54.17
C PRO A 182 -37.72 -24.46 54.12
N THR A 183 -38.39 -24.70 55.25
CA THR A 183 -39.43 -25.72 55.37
C THR A 183 -40.76 -25.17 54.86
N LEU A 184 -41.36 -25.86 53.90
CA LEU A 184 -42.73 -25.55 53.45
C LEU A 184 -43.71 -25.98 54.54
N LEU A 185 -44.44 -25.02 55.11
CA LEU A 185 -45.55 -25.31 56.00
C LEU A 185 -46.75 -25.77 55.16
N PRO A 186 -47.45 -26.86 55.54
CA PRO A 186 -48.70 -27.22 54.88
C PRO A 186 -49.70 -26.08 55.07
N ALA A 187 -50.28 -25.60 53.98
CA ALA A 187 -51.42 -24.69 54.03
C ALA A 187 -52.58 -25.46 54.65
N ASN A 188 -52.93 -25.12 55.89
CA ASN A 188 -54.12 -25.67 56.53
C ASN A 188 -55.35 -25.13 55.78
N GLU A 189 -56.15 -26.04 55.21
CA GLU A 189 -57.56 -25.78 54.86
C GLU A 189 -58.41 -25.59 56.12
#